data_AF-A0A453D1R2-F1
#
_entry.id   AF-A0A453D1R2-F1
#
_cell.length_a   1.000
_cell.length_b   1.000
_cell.length_c   1.000
_cell.angle_alpha   90.00
_cell.angle_beta   90.00
_cell.angle_gamma   90.00
#
_symmetry.space_group_name_H-M   'P 1'
#
loop_
_entity.id
_entity.type
_entity.pdbx_description
1 polymer ?
#
loop_
_entity_poly.entity_id
_entity_poly.type
_entity_poly.pdbx_seq_one_letter_code
_entity_poly.pdbx_strand_id
1 'polypeptide(L)'
;LVYHGGSRTSKPTELAKYDVVVTTYTIVGQEVPKQDSDNDMEPNHDEKYGLCPDFAARKRKLTKQTKKKAIKKKKVNSSTADLDGGPLARVRWFRVVLDEAQTIKNHRTKSARACCGLKAKRRWCLSGSNI
;
A
#
# COMPACT_ATOMS: atom_id res chain seq x y z
N LEU A 1 -14.97 -12.18 8.07
CA LEU A 1 -15.20 -11.07 9.03
C LEU A 1 -15.66 -9.83 8.28
N VAL A 2 -16.70 -9.16 8.77
CA VAL A 2 -17.07 -7.83 8.29
C VAL A 2 -16.42 -6.79 9.21
N TYR A 3 -15.53 -5.98 8.65
CA TYR A 3 -14.69 -5.00 9.34
C TYR A 3 -15.17 -3.58 9.02
N HIS A 4 -16.20 -3.14 9.75
CA HIS A 4 -16.79 -1.80 9.67
C HIS A 4 -17.29 -1.31 11.04
N GLY A 5 -17.52 -0.01 11.18
CA GLY A 5 -18.16 0.57 12.37
C GLY A 5 -17.27 0.66 13.62
N GLY A 6 -17.89 0.80 14.79
CA GLY A 6 -17.21 1.02 16.08
C GLY A 6 -16.60 -0.24 16.71
N SER A 7 -17.20 -1.42 16.48
CA SER A 7 -16.76 -2.69 17.09
C SER A 7 -15.67 -3.41 16.30
N ARG A 8 -14.71 -2.66 15.74
CA ARG A 8 -13.61 -3.20 14.92
C ARG A 8 -12.55 -3.88 15.79
N THR A 9 -11.97 -4.94 15.25
CA THR A 9 -10.85 -5.64 15.88
C THR A 9 -9.57 -4.80 15.84
N SER A 10 -9.08 -4.41 17.02
CA SER A 10 -7.89 -3.53 17.16
C SER A 10 -6.55 -4.27 16.93
N LYS A 11 -6.53 -5.60 17.00
CA LYS A 11 -5.30 -6.41 16.88
C LYS A 11 -5.15 -6.99 15.47
N PRO A 12 -4.00 -6.78 14.78
CA PRO A 12 -3.75 -7.39 13.46
C PRO A 12 -3.74 -8.92 13.50
N THR A 13 -3.32 -9.51 14.62
CA THR A 13 -3.27 -10.97 14.81
C THR A 13 -4.65 -11.62 14.79
N GLU A 14 -5.66 -10.93 15.31
CA GLU A 14 -7.04 -11.39 15.29
C GLU A 14 -7.62 -11.31 13.86
N LEU A 15 -7.26 -10.28 13.09
CA LEU A 15 -7.65 -10.19 11.67
C LEU A 15 -7.06 -11.34 10.84
N ALA A 16 -5.83 -11.75 11.13
CA ALA A 16 -5.14 -12.81 10.41
C ALA A 16 -5.74 -14.21 10.62
N LYS A 17 -6.66 -14.39 11.59
CA LYS A 17 -7.37 -15.66 11.80
C LYS A 17 -8.48 -15.90 10.78
N TYR A 18 -8.93 -14.87 10.08
CA TYR A 18 -10.02 -14.97 9.11
C TYR A 18 -9.47 -15.16 7.70
N ASP A 19 -10.09 -16.04 6.92
CA ASP A 19 -9.74 -16.23 5.50
C ASP A 19 -10.13 -15.02 4.63
N VAL A 20 -11.27 -14.38 4.97
CA VAL A 20 -11.82 -13.25 4.24
C VAL A 20 -12.23 -12.14 5.19
N VAL A 21 -11.76 -10.92 4.90
CA VAL A 21 -12.12 -9.69 5.61
C VAL A 21 -12.71 -8.70 4.60
N VAL A 22 -13.93 -8.24 4.86
CA VAL A 22 -14.62 -7.22 4.05
C VAL A 22 -14.59 -5.90 4.79
N THR A 23 -14.19 -4.81 4.13
CA THR A 23 -14.12 -3.48 4.73
C THR A 23 -14.50 -2.41 3.71
N THR A 24 -14.58 -1.15 4.14
CA THR A 24 -14.92 -0.01 3.29
C THR A 24 -13.71 0.85 3.00
N TYR A 25 -13.73 1.57 1.87
CA TYR A 25 -12.65 2.48 1.48
C TYR A 25 -12.35 3.55 2.53
N THR A 26 -13.36 4.02 3.24
CA THR A 26 -13.21 5.00 4.32
C THR A 26 -12.35 4.47 5.47
N ILE A 27 -12.57 3.21 5.87
CA ILE A 27 -11.83 2.57 6.97
C ILE A 27 -10.38 2.31 6.55
N VAL A 28 -10.16 1.81 5.33
CA VAL A 28 -8.81 1.65 4.76
C VAL A 28 -8.08 2.98 4.76
N GLY A 29 -8.75 4.06 4.33
CA GLY A 29 -8.22 5.42 4.37
C GLY A 29 -7.78 5.87 5.76
N GLN A 30 -8.52 5.52 6.81
CA GLN A 30 -8.20 5.91 8.19
C GLN A 30 -7.05 5.09 8.79
N GLU A 31 -6.91 3.82 8.40
CA GLU A 31 -5.97 2.89 9.01
C GLU A 31 -4.63 2.78 8.29
N VAL A 32 -4.54 3.14 7.01
CA VAL A 32 -3.28 3.12 6.29
C VAL A 32 -2.63 4.51 6.38
N PRO A 33 -1.40 4.61 6.94
CA PRO A 33 -0.73 5.90 7.09
C PRO A 33 -0.39 6.47 5.70
N LYS A 34 -0.28 7.80 5.62
CA LYS A 34 0.10 8.48 4.39
C LYS A 34 1.49 7.99 3.98
N GLN A 35 1.58 7.42 2.78
CA GLN A 35 2.86 7.19 2.15
C GLN A 35 3.34 8.54 1.63
N ASP A 36 4.33 9.13 2.29
CA ASP A 36 5.03 10.34 1.84
C ASP A 36 5.99 9.94 0.71
N SER A 37 5.46 9.48 -0.42
CA SER A 37 6.23 9.44 -1.66
C SER A 37 6.09 10.79 -2.35
N ASP A 38 6.75 11.82 -1.83
CA ASP A 38 7.04 13.06 -2.55
C ASP A 38 8.10 12.79 -3.63
N ASN A 39 7.77 11.91 -4.57
CA ASN A 39 8.44 11.85 -5.86
C ASN A 39 7.33 11.74 -6.90
N ASP A 40 6.92 12.89 -7.44
CA ASP A 40 6.30 12.97 -8.76
C ASP A 40 7.30 12.49 -9.82
N MET A 41 7.65 11.20 -9.76
CA MET A 41 8.42 10.54 -10.80
C MET A 41 7.44 10.24 -11.92
N GLU A 42 7.46 11.07 -12.97
CA GLU A 42 6.87 10.75 -14.27
C GLU A 42 7.17 9.28 -14.62
N PRO A 43 6.15 8.49 -15.01
CA PRO A 43 6.33 7.06 -15.24
C PRO A 43 7.27 6.86 -16.43
N ASN A 44 8.48 6.37 -16.15
CA ASN A 44 9.30 5.78 -17.20
C ASN A 44 8.52 4.57 -17.75
N HIS A 45 8.30 4.55 -19.06
CA HIS A 45 7.26 3.78 -19.76
C HIS A 45 7.41 2.23 -19.71
N ASP A 46 8.26 1.69 -18.84
CA ASP A 46 8.59 0.26 -18.82
C ASP A 46 8.33 -0.46 -17.47
N GLU A 47 7.86 0.21 -16.41
CA GLU A 47 7.43 -0.46 -15.16
C GLU A 47 5.91 -0.66 -15.12
N LYS A 48 5.44 -1.52 -16.02
CA LYS A 48 4.05 -1.94 -16.09
C LYS A 48 3.74 -2.86 -14.89
N TYR A 49 2.80 -2.43 -14.04
CA TYR A 49 2.13 -3.16 -12.94
C TYR A 49 2.78 -3.14 -11.53
N GLY A 50 2.58 -2.06 -10.77
CA GLY A 50 2.07 -2.07 -9.37
C GLY A 50 2.66 -3.03 -8.31
N LEU A 51 3.92 -3.45 -8.42
CA LEU A 51 4.58 -4.30 -7.43
C LEU A 51 5.16 -3.44 -6.30
N CYS A 52 5.00 -3.93 -5.06
CA CYS A 52 5.65 -3.33 -3.90
C CYS A 52 7.18 -3.50 -4.05
N PRO A 53 8.00 -2.43 -3.92
CA PRO A 53 9.44 -2.49 -4.15
C PRO A 53 10.18 -3.52 -3.28
N ASP A 54 9.61 -3.90 -2.13
CA ASP A 54 10.20 -4.82 -1.16
C ASP A 54 10.41 -6.26 -1.68
N PHE A 55 9.82 -6.63 -2.82
CA PHE A 55 10.00 -7.95 -3.45
C PHE A 55 10.94 -7.95 -4.67
N ALA A 56 11.46 -6.80 -5.10
CA ALA A 56 12.37 -6.68 -6.26
C ALA A 56 13.84 -6.99 -5.91
N ALA A 57 14.09 -7.82 -4.90
CA ALA A 57 15.45 -8.20 -4.54
C ALA A 57 16.06 -9.18 -5.55
N ARG A 58 17.10 -8.71 -6.25
CA ARG A 58 18.20 -9.44 -6.93
C ARG A 58 18.19 -9.39 -8.47
N LYS A 59 18.57 -8.24 -9.03
CA LYS A 59 19.60 -8.23 -10.09
C LYS A 59 20.67 -7.19 -9.77
N ARG A 60 21.83 -7.67 -9.30
CA ARG A 60 23.06 -6.90 -9.21
C ARG A 60 23.46 -6.52 -10.64
N LYS A 61 23.52 -5.22 -10.96
CA LYS A 61 24.47 -4.69 -11.94
C LYS A 61 25.23 -3.51 -11.33
N LEU A 62 26.52 -3.77 -11.19
CA LEU A 62 27.61 -2.86 -10.89
C LEU A 62 27.75 -1.82 -12.00
N THR A 63 27.79 -0.51 -11.67
CA THR A 63 28.77 0.47 -12.23
C THR A 63 28.67 1.87 -11.59
N LYS A 64 29.79 2.23 -10.95
CA LYS A 64 30.43 3.51 -10.57
C LYS A 64 29.77 4.90 -10.79
N GLN A 65 29.63 5.61 -9.66
CA GLN A 65 30.07 6.98 -9.28
C GLN A 65 29.88 8.18 -10.26
N THR A 66 29.24 9.26 -9.79
CA THR A 66 29.93 10.53 -9.42
C THR A 66 29.06 11.57 -8.67
N LYS A 67 29.59 12.04 -7.52
CA LYS A 67 29.55 13.39 -6.90
C LYS A 67 28.23 14.05 -6.40
N LYS A 68 28.03 13.90 -5.08
CA LYS A 68 27.78 14.91 -4.01
C LYS A 68 26.79 16.07 -4.23
N LYS A 69 25.68 16.05 -3.48
CA LYS A 69 25.26 17.16 -2.59
C LYS A 69 24.72 16.58 -1.27
N ALA A 70 25.24 17.10 -0.17
CA ALA A 70 24.93 16.64 1.18
C ALA A 70 23.60 17.25 1.66
N ILE A 71 22.59 16.42 1.80
CA ILE A 71 21.43 16.68 2.65
C ILE A 71 21.37 15.50 3.62
N LYS A 72 21.29 15.80 4.92
CA LYS A 72 21.25 14.83 6.03
C LYS A 72 20.22 13.73 5.75
N LYS A 73 20.68 12.60 5.20
CA LYS A 73 19.90 11.37 5.13
C LYS A 73 19.76 10.86 6.55
N LYS A 74 18.62 11.18 7.19
CA LYS A 74 18.17 10.44 8.35
C LYS A 74 18.01 9.01 7.87
N LYS A 75 18.96 8.17 8.26
CA LYS A 75 18.96 6.72 8.05
C LYS A 75 17.80 6.18 8.87
N VAL A 76 16.59 6.23 8.33
CA VAL A 76 15.42 5.65 8.97
C VAL A 76 15.52 4.16 8.71
N ASN A 77 15.85 3.43 9.77
CA ASN A 77 15.83 1.99 9.81
C ASN A 77 14.45 1.52 9.30
N SER A 78 14.46 0.55 8.39
CA SER A 78 13.30 -0.03 7.70
C SER A 78 12.35 -0.82 8.61
N SER A 79 12.22 -0.43 9.87
CA SER A 79 11.57 -1.22 10.93
C SER A 79 10.55 -0.42 11.77
N THR A 80 10.32 0.87 11.48
CA THR A 80 9.35 1.70 12.25
C THR A 80 8.08 2.08 11.48
N ALA A 81 8.05 1.93 10.15
CA ALA A 81 6.84 2.19 9.36
C ALA A 81 5.71 1.16 9.62
N ASP A 82 6.05 0.01 10.22
CA ASP A 82 5.11 -1.07 10.52
C ASP A 82 4.30 -0.86 11.81
N LEU A 83 4.63 0.17 12.61
CA LEU A 83 3.96 0.43 13.89
C LEU A 83 2.98 1.59 13.86
N ASP A 84 3.10 2.50 12.88
CA ASP A 84 2.25 3.69 12.76
C ASP A 84 0.96 3.45 11.94
N GLY A 85 0.79 2.22 11.43
CA GLY A 85 -0.40 1.82 10.69
C GLY A 85 -1.43 1.10 11.56
N GLY A 86 -2.70 1.32 11.24
CA GLY A 86 -3.83 0.57 11.79
C GLY A 86 -3.78 -0.92 11.41
N PRO A 87 -4.68 -1.74 11.99
CA PRO A 87 -4.65 -3.19 11.86
C PRO A 87 -4.59 -3.69 10.42
N LEU A 88 -5.35 -3.07 9.51
CA LEU A 88 -5.37 -3.43 8.10
C LEU A 88 -4.03 -3.23 7.36
N ALA A 89 -3.25 -2.21 7.75
CA ALA A 89 -1.97 -1.88 7.13
C ALA A 89 -0.86 -2.88 7.52
N ARG A 90 -0.98 -3.50 8.68
CA ARG A 90 0.02 -4.39 9.29
C ARG A 90 -0.13 -5.84 8.85
N VAL A 91 -1.31 -6.23 8.39
CA VAL A 91 -1.57 -7.58 7.86
C VAL A 91 -1.01 -7.72 6.44
N ARG A 92 -0.34 -8.84 6.16
CA ARG A 92 0.10 -9.21 4.81
C ARG A 92 -1.02 -9.99 4.12
N TRP A 93 -1.73 -9.33 3.22
CA TRP A 93 -2.86 -9.91 2.51
C TRP A 93 -2.40 -10.84 1.38
N PHE A 94 -3.09 -11.95 1.19
CA PHE A 94 -2.86 -12.78 0.01
C PHE A 94 -3.41 -12.12 -1.26
N ARG A 95 -4.62 -11.55 -1.16
CA ARG A 95 -5.29 -10.84 -2.23
C ARG A 95 -6.06 -9.65 -1.67
N VAL A 96 -6.00 -8.53 -2.36
CA VAL A 96 -6.90 -7.38 -2.17
C VAL A 96 -7.82 -7.28 -3.38
N VAL A 97 -9.11 -7.14 -3.15
CA VAL A 97 -10.13 -6.98 -4.19
C VAL A 97 -10.83 -5.65 -3.95
N LEU A 98 -10.84 -4.79 -4.97
CA LEU A 98 -11.43 -3.46 -4.94
C LEU A 98 -12.73 -3.51 -5.75
N ASP A 99 -13.86 -3.41 -5.06
CA ASP A 99 -15.18 -3.38 -5.68
C ASP A 99 -15.58 -1.96 -6.07
N GLU A 100 -16.34 -1.81 -7.16
CA GLU A 100 -16.67 -0.50 -7.76
C GLU A 100 -15.41 0.38 -7.94
N ALA A 101 -14.37 -0.18 -8.55
CA ALA A 101 -13.03 0.42 -8.61
C ALA A 101 -12.99 1.82 -9.26
N GLN A 102 -13.98 2.16 -10.09
CA GLN A 102 -14.16 3.50 -10.63
C GLN A 102 -14.30 4.59 -9.55
N THR A 103 -14.71 4.22 -8.33
CA THR A 103 -14.82 5.12 -7.16
C THR A 103 -13.48 5.65 -6.65
N ILE A 104 -12.37 4.94 -6.90
CA ILE A 104 -11.02 5.29 -6.42
C ILE A 104 -10.04 5.61 -7.56
N LYS A 105 -10.55 6.00 -8.73
CA LYS A 105 -9.73 6.32 -9.92
C LYS A 105 -8.70 7.44 -9.70
N ASN A 106 -8.99 8.38 -8.80
CA ASN A 106 -8.09 9.50 -8.53
C ASN A 106 -7.04 9.11 -7.47
N HIS A 107 -5.81 8.87 -7.93
CA HIS A 107 -4.65 8.49 -7.10
C HIS A 107 -4.27 9.53 -6.03
N ARG A 108 -4.76 10.77 -6.13
CA ARG A 108 -4.50 11.82 -5.13
C ARG A 108 -5.41 11.66 -3.90
N THR A 109 -6.49 10.91 -4.01
CA THR A 109 -7.43 10.71 -2.89
C THR A 109 -6.81 9.87 -1.79
N LYS A 110 -7.21 10.15 -0.54
CA LYS A 110 -6.75 9.40 0.64
C LYS A 110 -7.06 7.91 0.52
N SER A 111 -8.27 7.56 0.05
CA SER A 111 -8.69 6.17 -0.12
C SER A 111 -7.88 5.44 -1.19
N ALA A 112 -7.61 6.06 -2.35
CA ALA A 112 -6.78 5.44 -3.39
C ALA A 112 -5.36 5.20 -2.89
N ARG A 113 -4.73 6.19 -2.26
CA ARG A 113 -3.38 6.06 -1.67
C ARG A 113 -3.33 4.97 -0.61
N ALA A 114 -4.32 4.93 0.27
CA ALA A 114 -4.42 3.93 1.32
C ALA A 114 -4.59 2.50 0.76
N CYS A 115 -5.44 2.32 -0.25
CA CYS A 115 -5.60 1.02 -0.92
C CYS A 115 -4.31 0.56 -1.60
N CYS A 116 -3.58 1.49 -2.24
CA CYS A 116 -2.26 1.22 -2.82
C CYS A 116 -1.22 0.84 -1.76
N GLY A 117 -1.31 1.42 -0.56
CA GLY A 117 -0.41 1.16 0.57
C GLY A 117 -0.61 -0.20 1.25
N LEU A 118 -1.71 -0.92 0.99
CA LEU A 118 -1.93 -2.25 1.55
C LEU A 118 -0.91 -3.27 1.01
N LYS A 119 -0.29 -4.01 1.92
CA LYS A 119 0.65 -5.10 1.60
C LYS A 119 -0.12 -6.32 1.11
N ALA A 120 -0.09 -6.60 -0.20
CA ALA A 120 -0.80 -7.71 -0.81
C ALA A 120 0.02 -8.44 -1.88
N LYS A 121 -0.13 -9.76 -2.00
CA LYS A 121 0.52 -10.57 -3.07
C LYS A 121 -0.20 -10.44 -4.42
N ARG A 122 -1.53 -10.31 -4.42
CA ARG A 122 -2.37 -10.18 -5.63
C ARG A 122 -3.36 -9.04 -5.44
N ARG A 123 -3.70 -8.34 -6.52
CA ARG A 123 -4.65 -7.21 -6.49
C ARG A 123 -5.62 -7.33 -7.66
N TRP A 124 -6.91 -7.25 -7.38
CA TRP A 124 -7.98 -7.27 -8.37
C TRP A 124 -8.86 -6.03 -8.21
N CYS A 125 -9.31 -5.49 -9.33
CA CYS A 125 -10.25 -4.38 -9.38
C CYS A 125 -11.48 -4.87 -10.15
N LEU A 126 -12.65 -4.73 -9.55
CA LEU A 126 -13.94 -5.04 -10.16
C LEU A 126 -14.65 -3.71 -10.44
N SER A 127 -15.13 -3.53 -11.68
CA SER A 127 -15.87 -2.35 -12.11
C SER A 127 -16.89 -2.80 -13.14
N GLY A 128 -18.18 -2.51 -12.89
CA GLY A 128 -19.25 -2.77 -13.86
C GLY A 128 -19.34 -1.70 -14.95
N SER A 129 -18.75 -0.52 -14.71
CA SER A 129 -18.68 0.54 -15.71
C SER A 129 -17.51 0.28 -16.65
N ASN A 130 -17.81 0.13 -17.94
CA ASN A 130 -16.85 0.45 -18.99
C ASN A 130 -16.62 1.96 -18.90
N ILE A 131 -15.42 2.37 -18.48
CA ILE A 131 -15.01 3.78 -18.54
C ILE A 131 -15.13 4.30 -19.97
#